data_AF-A0A1D8A374-F1
#
_entry.id   AF-A0A1D8A374-F1
#
_cell.length_a   1.000
_cell.length_b   1.000
_cell.length_c   1.000
_cell.angle_alpha   90.00
_cell.angle_beta   90.00
_cell.angle_gamma   90.00
#
_symmetry.space_group_name_H-M   'P 1'
#
loop_
_entity.id
_entity.type
_entity.pdbx_description
1 polymer ?
#
loop_
_entity_poly.entity_id
_entity_poly.type
_entity_poly.pdbx_seq_one_letter_code
_entity_poly.pdbx_strand_id
1 'polypeptide(L)'
;MSTEEKKDDGRTVMLKGVPISFTDSLKDAKPTVKDGVPKHGCNILIVAGSPNEAANKAKIMSAMRAACRMEFGDEREDFFKVISEDDPKRVAYRKGERFKNSETQEVYKGYAGNMVVAGYGPGGSKNPRRPKLFNRRRKQLDEINPATEKPFFTLNDVPEIFYSGCLSDVKVSFYATSHKDQGGNGLFCTIEAIRSHEEGERMAGGSVQTSADEFDDLDDDDDIGGASTTTAAADDDFG
;
A
#
# COMPACT_ATOMS: atom_id res chain seq x y z
N MET A 1 35.23 -3.18 -9.76
CA MET A 1 34.31 -2.02 -9.69
C MET A 1 34.32 -1.54 -8.26
N SER A 2 34.93 -0.39 -8.00
CA SER A 2 34.92 0.27 -6.70
C SER A 2 33.49 0.72 -6.39
N THR A 3 32.85 0.10 -5.40
CA THR A 3 31.65 0.65 -4.78
C THR A 3 32.06 1.90 -4.04
N GLU A 4 31.91 3.07 -4.68
CA GLU A 4 31.81 4.32 -3.93
C GLU A 4 30.65 4.14 -2.94
N GLU A 5 30.99 4.09 -1.65
CA GLU A 5 30.00 4.21 -0.59
C GLU A 5 29.27 5.54 -0.81
N LYS A 6 28.02 5.47 -1.27
CA LYS A 6 27.15 6.65 -1.30
C LYS A 6 27.10 7.19 0.12
N LYS A 7 27.73 8.35 0.32
CA LYS A 7 27.71 9.08 1.58
C LYS A 7 26.25 9.22 2.01
N ASP A 8 25.96 8.76 3.22
CA ASP A 8 24.62 8.88 3.80
C ASP A 8 24.27 10.36 3.95
N ASP A 9 23.32 10.83 3.15
CA ASP A 9 22.84 12.21 3.15
C ASP A 9 21.73 12.45 4.19
N GLY A 10 21.42 11.43 5.01
CA GLY A 10 20.43 11.49 6.07
C GLY A 10 18.98 11.47 5.59
N ARG A 11 18.73 11.41 4.28
CA ARG A 11 17.37 11.35 3.71
C ARG A 11 16.76 9.95 3.73
N THR A 12 17.60 8.93 3.90
CA THR A 12 17.21 7.52 3.85
C THR A 12 17.12 6.93 5.25
N VAL A 13 15.96 6.38 5.61
CA VAL A 13 15.73 5.82 6.94
C VAL A 13 15.03 4.46 6.88
N MET A 14 15.23 3.65 7.91
CA MET A 14 14.56 2.37 8.12
C MET A 14 13.46 2.50 9.16
N LEU A 15 12.21 2.36 8.72
CA LEU A 15 11.01 2.27 9.55
C LEU A 15 10.79 0.82 9.97
N LYS A 16 10.40 0.59 11.22
CA LYS A 16 10.28 -0.76 11.79
C LYS A 16 8.86 -1.04 12.27
N GLY A 17 8.38 -2.26 11.98
CA GLY A 17 7.09 -2.76 12.45
C GLY A 17 5.92 -1.84 12.09
N VAL A 18 5.89 -1.34 10.86
CA VAL A 18 4.84 -0.45 10.35
C VAL A 18 3.86 -1.24 9.49
N PRO A 19 2.53 -1.09 9.66
CA PRO A 19 1.57 -1.64 8.71
C PRO A 19 1.69 -0.94 7.36
N ILE A 20 1.57 -1.71 6.27
CA ILE A 20 1.47 -1.18 4.91
C ILE A 20 0.05 -1.34 4.37
N SER A 21 -0.36 -0.53 3.40
CA SER A 21 -1.67 -0.66 2.72
C SER A 21 -1.61 -0.20 1.26
N PHE A 22 -2.66 -0.49 0.50
CA PHE A 22 -2.68 -0.35 -0.97
C PHE A 22 -1.55 -1.15 -1.64
N THR A 23 -1.37 -2.38 -1.16
CA THR A 23 -0.22 -3.22 -1.52
C THR A 23 -0.37 -3.93 -2.86
N ASP A 24 -1.56 -3.95 -3.47
CA ASP A 24 -1.76 -4.48 -4.83
C ASP A 24 -0.80 -3.85 -5.83
N SER A 25 -0.51 -2.55 -5.64
CA SER A 25 0.41 -1.78 -6.45
C SER A 25 1.86 -2.32 -6.39
N LEU A 26 2.20 -3.12 -5.38
CA LEU A 26 3.51 -3.77 -5.29
C LEU A 26 3.64 -4.91 -6.31
N LYS A 27 2.55 -5.61 -6.64
CA LYS A 27 2.52 -6.60 -7.72
C LYS A 27 2.46 -5.90 -9.06
N ASP A 28 1.38 -5.17 -9.29
CA ASP A 28 1.04 -4.53 -10.56
C ASP A 28 1.08 -3.01 -10.40
N ALA A 29 1.89 -2.32 -11.19
CA ALA A 29 2.00 -0.87 -11.07
C ALA A 29 0.63 -0.22 -11.37
N LYS A 30 0.14 0.64 -10.48
CA LYS A 30 -1.14 1.35 -10.66
C LYS A 30 -0.90 2.87 -10.81
N PRO A 31 -1.63 3.56 -11.69
CA PRO A 31 -1.62 5.01 -11.71
C PRO A 31 -2.46 5.55 -10.54
N THR A 32 -2.01 6.63 -9.90
CA THR A 32 -2.73 7.24 -8.77
C THR A 32 -3.70 8.35 -9.20
N VAL A 33 -3.59 8.80 -10.44
CA VAL A 33 -4.47 9.76 -11.08
C VAL A 33 -4.76 9.26 -12.49
N LYS A 34 -5.89 9.69 -13.06
CA LYS A 34 -6.22 9.41 -14.46
C LYS A 34 -5.05 9.81 -15.36
N ASP A 35 -4.66 8.92 -16.26
CA ASP A 35 -3.55 9.10 -17.21
C ASP A 35 -2.15 9.30 -16.58
N GLY A 36 -2.01 9.05 -15.27
CA GLY A 36 -0.73 9.09 -14.58
C GLY A 36 0.20 7.93 -14.96
N VAL A 37 1.50 8.13 -14.81
CA VAL A 37 2.49 7.05 -14.98
C VAL A 37 2.23 5.98 -13.90
N PRO A 38 1.96 4.71 -14.27
CA PRO A 38 1.79 3.64 -13.30
C PRO A 38 3.04 3.44 -12.46
N LYS A 39 2.87 3.32 -11.15
CA LYS A 39 3.98 3.12 -10.20
C LYS A 39 3.69 1.98 -9.25
N HIS A 40 4.76 1.31 -8.86
CA HIS A 40 4.71 0.43 -7.70
C HIS A 40 4.80 1.26 -6.44
N GLY A 41 3.97 0.99 -5.44
CA GLY A 41 3.97 1.76 -4.21
C GLY A 41 3.01 1.19 -3.18
N CYS A 42 3.04 1.79 -2.01
CA CYS A 42 2.10 1.50 -0.94
C CYS A 42 2.08 2.70 0.02
N ASN A 43 1.07 2.73 0.88
CA ASN A 43 1.06 3.64 2.02
C ASN A 43 1.63 2.93 3.24
N ILE A 44 2.38 3.66 4.06
CA ILE A 44 3.02 3.18 5.29
C ILE A 44 2.37 3.88 6.47
N LEU A 45 1.78 3.13 7.38
CA LEU A 45 1.07 3.68 8.54
C LEU A 45 1.99 3.79 9.74
N ILE A 46 1.98 4.96 10.37
CA ILE A 46 2.64 5.23 11.65
C ILE A 46 1.55 5.23 12.71
N VAL A 47 1.36 4.06 13.32
CA VAL A 47 0.26 3.77 14.24
C VAL A 47 0.49 4.48 15.58
N ALA A 48 -0.47 5.30 15.98
CA ALA A 48 -0.49 5.99 17.26
C ALA A 48 -0.52 4.98 18.42
N GLY A 49 0.30 5.20 19.44
CA GLY A 49 0.45 4.31 20.60
C GLY A 49 1.25 3.04 20.33
N SER A 50 1.72 2.79 19.10
CA SER A 50 2.53 1.60 18.80
C SER A 50 3.94 1.70 19.43
N PRO A 51 4.59 0.58 19.79
CA PRO A 51 5.92 0.61 20.41
C PRO A 51 7.00 1.32 19.59
N ASN A 52 6.83 1.38 18.26
CA ASN A 52 7.80 1.98 17.34
C ASN A 52 7.40 3.40 16.89
N GLU A 53 6.27 3.95 17.35
CA GLU A 53 5.72 5.21 16.85
C GLU A 53 6.74 6.36 16.98
N ALA A 54 7.22 6.64 18.19
CA ALA A 54 8.10 7.76 18.46
C ALA A 54 9.42 7.66 17.68
N ALA A 55 10.01 6.46 17.63
CA ALA A 55 11.25 6.20 16.91
C ALA A 55 11.08 6.37 15.39
N ASN A 56 9.98 5.86 14.82
CA ASN A 56 9.69 6.02 13.40
C ASN A 56 9.38 7.48 13.05
N LYS A 57 8.59 8.19 13.88
CA LYS A 57 8.33 9.63 13.69
C LYS A 57 9.61 10.44 13.70
N ALA A 58 10.50 10.22 14.67
CA ALA A 58 11.78 10.93 14.76
C ALA A 58 12.64 10.74 13.50
N LYS A 59 12.75 9.50 13.00
CA LYS A 59 13.46 9.18 11.75
C LYS A 59 12.86 9.88 10.54
N ILE A 60 11.53 9.84 10.40
CA ILE A 60 10.82 10.51 9.31
C ILE A 60 11.11 12.01 9.34
N MET A 61 10.92 12.66 10.50
CA MET A 61 11.14 14.10 10.64
C MET A 61 12.59 14.49 10.32
N SER A 62 13.57 13.71 10.79
CA SER A 62 14.99 13.92 10.48
C SER A 62 15.26 13.83 8.97
N ALA A 63 14.71 12.82 8.30
CA ALA A 63 14.91 12.61 6.87
C ALA A 63 14.22 13.68 6.01
N MET A 64 13.01 14.11 6.41
CA MET A 64 12.30 15.21 5.76
C MET A 64 13.09 16.52 5.86
N ARG A 65 13.66 16.82 7.04
CA ARG A 65 14.55 17.98 7.22
C ARG A 65 15.78 17.90 6.35
N ALA A 66 16.45 16.75 6.30
CA ALA A 66 17.59 16.55 5.40
C ALA A 66 17.22 16.79 3.93
N ALA A 67 16.07 16.27 3.49
CA ALA A 67 15.58 16.50 2.13
C ALA A 67 15.28 17.98 1.84
N CYS A 68 14.66 18.69 2.79
CA CYS A 68 14.41 20.12 2.65
C CYS A 68 15.69 20.96 2.66
N ARG A 69 16.67 20.64 3.52
CA ARG A 69 17.97 21.34 3.52
C ARG A 69 18.67 21.24 2.17
N MET A 70 18.69 20.04 1.59
CA MET A 70 19.36 19.81 0.32
C MET A 70 18.71 20.55 -0.86
N GLU A 71 17.39 20.71 -0.87
CA GLU A 71 16.66 21.35 -1.97
C GLU A 71 16.46 22.85 -1.76
N PHE A 72 16.19 23.28 -0.53
CA PHE A 72 15.73 24.63 -0.22
C PHE A 72 16.73 25.47 0.60
N GLY A 73 17.82 24.88 1.11
CA GLY A 73 18.80 25.54 1.98
C GLY A 73 18.65 25.17 3.46
N ASP A 74 19.74 25.34 4.23
CA ASP A 74 19.84 24.91 5.63
C ASP A 74 18.83 25.61 6.54
N GLU A 75 18.55 26.89 6.28
CA GLU A 75 17.58 27.72 7.01
C GLU A 75 16.12 27.31 6.73
N ARG A 76 15.90 26.40 5.77
CA ARG A 76 14.58 25.95 5.32
C ARG A 76 14.35 24.47 5.58
N GLU A 77 15.04 23.89 6.58
CA GLU A 77 14.89 22.48 6.93
C GLU A 77 13.44 22.08 7.27
N ASP A 78 12.66 23.00 7.83
CA ASP A 78 11.26 22.79 8.21
C ASP A 78 10.25 23.25 7.12
N PHE A 79 10.72 23.56 5.90
CA PHE A 79 9.87 24.11 4.84
C PHE A 79 8.74 23.18 4.39
N PHE A 80 8.84 21.88 4.66
CA PHE A 80 7.73 20.95 4.47
C PHE A 80 6.46 21.30 5.27
N LYS A 81 6.58 22.08 6.36
CA LYS A 81 5.41 22.60 7.10
C LYS A 81 4.62 23.58 6.24
N VAL A 82 5.30 24.51 5.58
CA VAL A 82 4.69 25.47 4.65
C VAL A 82 4.06 24.73 3.48
N ILE A 83 4.79 23.78 2.87
CA ILE A 83 4.25 22.96 1.77
C ILE A 83 2.99 22.22 2.24
N SER A 84 2.97 21.69 3.48
CA SER A 84 1.81 20.98 4.01
C SER A 84 0.60 21.88 4.28
N GLU A 85 0.81 23.16 4.54
CA GLU A 85 -0.26 24.16 4.72
C GLU A 85 -0.82 24.60 3.37
N ASP A 86 0.06 24.88 2.40
CA ASP A 86 -0.31 25.35 1.06
C ASP A 86 -0.94 24.24 0.20
N ASP A 87 -0.29 23.07 0.13
CA ASP A 87 -0.74 21.91 -0.63
C ASP A 87 -0.37 20.60 0.10
N PRO A 88 -1.23 20.10 1.02
CA PRO A 88 -0.95 18.89 1.77
C PRO A 88 -0.82 17.62 0.90
N LYS A 89 -1.23 17.66 -0.37
CA LYS A 89 -1.04 16.51 -1.28
C LYS A 89 0.40 16.42 -1.78
N ARG A 90 1.19 17.50 -1.67
CA ARG A 90 2.61 17.57 -2.04
C ARG A 90 3.56 17.27 -0.89
N VAL A 91 3.05 16.74 0.22
CA VAL A 91 3.87 16.21 1.32
C VAL A 91 3.56 14.73 1.52
N ALA A 92 4.59 13.88 1.44
CA ALA A 92 4.44 12.44 1.56
C ALA A 92 3.96 12.01 2.95
N TYR A 93 4.34 12.73 4.00
CA TYR A 93 3.98 12.44 5.38
C TYR A 93 2.80 13.31 5.83
N ARG A 94 1.62 12.71 5.99
CA ARG A 94 0.37 13.42 6.22
C ARG A 94 -0.60 12.67 7.13
N LYS A 95 -1.60 13.39 7.63
CA LYS A 95 -2.68 12.86 8.47
C LYS A 95 -3.50 11.79 7.73
N GLY A 96 -3.82 10.69 8.40
CA GLY A 96 -4.58 9.58 7.82
C GLY A 96 -6.00 9.96 7.39
N GLU A 97 -6.61 10.96 8.04
CA GLU A 97 -7.94 11.50 7.69
C GLU A 97 -7.99 12.10 6.27
N ARG A 98 -6.83 12.35 5.65
CA ARG A 98 -6.72 12.83 4.27
C ARG A 98 -6.91 11.72 3.23
N PHE A 99 -6.90 10.45 3.65
CA PHE A 99 -7.07 9.31 2.76
C PHE A 99 -8.49 8.77 2.91
N LYS A 100 -9.32 9.16 1.94
CA LYS A 100 -10.72 8.80 1.91
C LYS A 100 -11.04 8.06 0.61
N ASN A 101 -12.07 7.23 0.65
CA ASN A 101 -12.68 6.72 -0.56
C ASN A 101 -13.30 7.90 -1.34
N SER A 102 -13.08 7.97 -2.66
CA SER A 102 -13.61 9.02 -3.50
C SER A 102 -15.13 9.04 -3.55
N GLU A 103 -15.77 7.89 -3.42
CA GLU A 103 -17.22 7.71 -3.51
C GLU A 103 -17.88 7.90 -2.14
N THR A 104 -17.48 7.13 -1.13
CA THR A 104 -18.13 7.17 0.20
C THR A 104 -17.64 8.33 1.07
N GLN A 105 -16.53 8.97 0.73
CA GLN A 105 -15.86 10.00 1.55
C GLN A 105 -15.42 9.52 2.95
N GLU A 106 -15.49 8.21 3.20
CA GLU A 106 -15.07 7.59 4.44
C GLU A 106 -13.55 7.44 4.49
N VAL A 107 -12.98 7.64 5.69
CA VAL A 107 -11.55 7.42 5.93
C VAL A 107 -11.30 5.91 5.88
N TYR A 108 -10.25 5.50 5.16
CA TYR A 108 -9.92 4.07 5.06
C TYR A 108 -9.70 3.41 6.42
N LYS A 109 -10.11 2.14 6.55
CA LYS A 109 -9.92 1.36 7.79
C LYS A 109 -8.45 1.42 8.21
N GLY A 110 -8.22 1.74 9.48
CA GLY A 110 -6.88 1.84 10.07
C GLY A 110 -6.18 3.20 9.86
N TYR A 111 -6.74 4.14 9.11
CA TYR A 111 -6.11 5.45 8.87
C TYR A 111 -6.45 6.51 9.92
N ALA A 112 -7.66 6.47 10.48
CA ALA A 112 -8.11 7.46 11.46
C ALA A 112 -7.18 7.49 12.68
N GLY A 113 -6.75 8.70 13.09
CA GLY A 113 -5.82 8.93 14.19
C GLY A 113 -4.35 8.64 13.89
N ASN A 114 -4.03 8.06 12.73
CA ASN A 114 -2.68 7.67 12.36
C ASN A 114 -2.04 8.65 11.37
N MET A 115 -0.71 8.67 11.35
CA MET A 115 0.04 9.37 10.31
C MET A 115 0.42 8.39 9.20
N VAL A 116 0.53 8.88 7.97
CA VAL A 116 0.78 8.03 6.80
C VAL A 116 1.90 8.62 5.97
N VAL A 117 2.85 7.77 5.55
CA VAL A 117 3.81 8.07 4.50
C VAL A 117 3.31 7.44 3.21
N ALA A 118 2.92 8.25 2.23
CA ALA A 118 2.62 7.78 0.88
C ALA A 118 3.94 7.69 0.09
N GLY A 119 4.27 6.49 -0.39
CA GLY A 119 5.54 6.24 -1.07
C GLY A 119 5.39 5.39 -2.33
N TYR A 120 6.30 5.63 -3.28
CA TYR A 120 6.41 4.84 -4.51
C TYR A 120 7.81 4.27 -4.64
N GLY A 121 7.99 3.23 -5.43
CA GLY A 121 9.30 2.68 -5.72
C GLY A 121 10.23 3.66 -6.44
N PRO A 122 11.52 3.33 -6.53
CA PRO A 122 12.54 4.26 -6.97
C PRO A 122 12.43 4.58 -8.47
N GLY A 123 13.01 5.72 -8.88
CA GLY A 123 13.09 6.15 -10.29
C GLY A 123 11.94 7.06 -10.77
N GLY A 124 10.99 7.37 -9.89
CA GLY A 124 9.99 8.41 -10.13
C GLY A 124 9.10 8.15 -11.34
N SER A 125 8.61 9.20 -12.00
CA SER A 125 7.78 9.06 -13.20
C SER A 125 8.57 8.75 -14.47
N LYS A 126 9.90 8.96 -14.48
CA LYS A 126 10.74 8.77 -15.67
C LYS A 126 11.16 7.32 -15.87
N ASN A 127 11.41 6.60 -14.77
CA ASN A 127 11.80 5.19 -14.78
C ASN A 127 11.24 4.48 -13.54
N PRO A 128 9.91 4.29 -13.47
CA PRO A 128 9.26 3.71 -12.29
C PRO A 128 9.73 2.27 -12.08
N ARG A 129 10.25 1.97 -10.90
CA ARG A 129 10.70 0.62 -10.52
C ARG A 129 10.00 0.14 -9.27
N ARG A 130 9.87 -1.17 -9.13
CA ARG A 130 9.37 -1.82 -7.91
C ARG A 130 10.39 -1.64 -6.77
N PRO A 131 9.95 -1.37 -5.52
CA PRO A 131 10.80 -1.54 -4.36
C PRO A 131 11.38 -2.95 -4.29
N LYS A 132 12.54 -3.13 -3.67
CA LYS A 132 13.02 -4.49 -3.39
C LYS A 132 12.11 -5.13 -2.34
N LEU A 133 11.54 -6.27 -2.67
CA LEU A 133 10.62 -6.99 -1.79
C LEU A 133 11.35 -8.16 -1.11
N PHE A 134 11.20 -8.24 0.21
CA PHE A 134 11.77 -9.31 1.04
C PHE A 134 10.69 -9.97 1.88
N ASN A 135 10.71 -11.30 1.94
CA ASN A 135 9.83 -12.04 2.85
C ASN A 135 10.34 -11.99 4.31
N ARG A 136 9.63 -12.65 5.24
CA ARG A 136 10.01 -12.70 6.66
C ARG A 136 11.43 -13.22 6.89
N ARG A 137 11.88 -14.15 6.06
CA ARG A 137 13.20 -14.80 6.08
C ARG A 137 14.30 -13.97 5.39
N ARG A 138 14.00 -12.73 4.98
CA ARG A 138 14.91 -11.82 4.25
C ARG A 138 15.35 -12.35 2.90
N LYS A 139 14.58 -13.25 2.30
CA LYS A 139 14.77 -13.68 0.92
C LYS A 139 14.14 -12.66 -0.01
N GLN A 140 14.81 -12.34 -1.10
CA GLN A 140 14.32 -11.36 -2.06
C GLN A 140 13.34 -12.02 -3.04
N LEU A 141 12.41 -11.24 -3.57
CA LEU A 141 11.58 -11.64 -4.72
C LEU A 141 12.46 -12.17 -5.84
N ASP A 142 12.09 -13.34 -6.38
CA ASP A 142 12.80 -14.07 -7.43
C ASP A 142 14.24 -14.53 -7.06
N GLU A 143 14.65 -14.41 -5.78
CA GLU A 143 15.90 -15.03 -5.30
C GLU A 143 15.77 -16.55 -5.37
N ILE A 144 16.71 -17.20 -6.08
CA ILE A 144 16.72 -18.65 -6.24
C ILE A 144 17.14 -19.32 -4.93
N ASN A 145 16.34 -20.30 -4.49
CA ASN A 145 16.70 -21.19 -3.42
C ASN A 145 17.67 -22.27 -3.96
N PRO A 146 18.92 -22.34 -3.45
CA PRO A 146 19.90 -23.30 -3.95
C PRO A 146 19.50 -24.77 -3.68
N ALA A 147 18.61 -25.04 -2.73
CA ALA A 147 18.18 -26.39 -2.40
C ALA A 147 17.08 -26.92 -3.35
N THR A 148 16.29 -26.03 -3.95
CA THR A 148 15.12 -26.42 -4.77
C THR A 148 15.19 -25.93 -6.20
N GLU A 149 16.21 -25.13 -6.55
CA GLU A 149 16.37 -24.47 -7.86
C GLU A 149 15.16 -23.63 -8.30
N LYS A 150 14.33 -23.23 -7.33
CA LYS A 150 13.12 -22.43 -7.53
C LYS A 150 13.22 -21.13 -6.71
N PRO A 151 12.55 -20.05 -7.12
CA PRO A 151 12.45 -18.84 -6.31
C PRO A 151 11.92 -19.13 -4.90
N PHE A 152 12.41 -18.39 -3.89
CA PHE A 152 11.83 -18.44 -2.54
C PHE A 152 10.37 -17.97 -2.52
N PHE A 153 10.05 -17.00 -3.39
CA PHE A 153 8.71 -16.58 -3.75
C PHE A 153 8.79 -15.76 -5.03
N THR A 154 7.66 -15.64 -5.71
CA THR A 154 7.48 -15.05 -7.03
C THR A 154 6.50 -13.88 -6.96
N LEU A 155 6.29 -13.22 -8.10
CA LEU A 155 5.36 -12.11 -8.21
C LEU A 155 3.91 -12.49 -7.87
N ASN A 156 3.53 -13.76 -8.07
CA ASN A 156 2.19 -14.24 -7.76
C ASN A 156 1.93 -14.37 -6.25
N ASP A 157 2.99 -14.53 -5.46
CA ASP A 157 2.90 -14.66 -4.01
C ASP A 157 2.87 -13.29 -3.30
N VAL A 158 3.12 -12.19 -4.04
CA VAL A 158 3.17 -10.83 -3.48
C VAL A 158 1.89 -10.42 -2.74
N PRO A 159 0.66 -10.66 -3.27
CA PRO A 159 -0.57 -10.32 -2.55
C PRO A 159 -0.77 -11.10 -1.23
N GLU A 160 -0.18 -12.30 -1.13
CA GLU A 160 -0.24 -13.13 0.07
C GLU A 160 0.81 -12.69 1.10
N ILE A 161 2.03 -12.35 0.66
CA ILE A 161 3.15 -11.98 1.55
C ILE A 161 3.05 -10.50 1.98
N PHE A 162 2.59 -9.62 1.10
CA PHE A 162 2.50 -8.18 1.30
C PHE A 162 1.04 -7.74 1.21
N TYR A 163 0.19 -8.20 2.12
CA TYR A 163 -1.20 -7.75 2.19
C TYR A 163 -1.33 -6.41 2.92
N SER A 164 -2.38 -5.66 2.59
CA SER A 164 -2.74 -4.45 3.35
C SER A 164 -3.01 -4.83 4.80
N GLY A 165 -2.32 -4.21 5.75
CA GLY A 165 -2.34 -4.57 7.17
C GLY A 165 -1.09 -5.30 7.66
N CYS A 166 -0.30 -5.87 6.76
CA CYS A 166 0.92 -6.60 7.12
C CYS A 166 1.95 -5.65 7.75
N LEU A 167 2.47 -6.03 8.92
CA LEU A 167 3.62 -5.41 9.55
C LEU A 167 4.85 -5.61 8.69
N SER A 168 5.62 -4.54 8.51
CA SER A 168 6.79 -4.53 7.66
C SER A 168 7.90 -3.67 8.23
N ASP A 169 9.15 -4.01 7.86
CA ASP A 169 10.25 -3.06 7.92
C ASP A 169 10.38 -2.39 6.55
N VAL A 170 10.41 -1.05 6.50
CA VAL A 170 10.41 -0.31 5.24
C VAL A 170 11.59 0.64 5.20
N LYS A 171 12.43 0.51 4.16
CA LYS A 171 13.50 1.46 3.86
C LYS A 171 12.94 2.53 2.92
N VAL A 172 12.90 3.77 3.39
CA VAL A 172 12.38 4.91 2.64
C VAL A 172 13.44 5.98 2.45
N SER A 173 13.34 6.74 1.37
CA SER A 173 14.16 7.95 1.15
C SER A 173 13.26 9.12 0.82
N PHE A 174 13.46 10.24 1.52
CA PHE A 174 12.72 11.47 1.26
C PHE A 174 13.47 12.34 0.26
N TYR A 175 12.75 13.06 -0.60
CA TYR A 175 13.33 14.03 -1.51
C TYR A 175 12.37 15.19 -1.71
N ALA A 176 12.92 16.40 -1.72
CA ALA A 176 12.18 17.59 -2.05
C ALA A 176 12.39 17.96 -3.53
N THR A 177 11.50 18.80 -4.06
CA THR A 177 11.62 19.38 -5.40
C THR A 177 11.06 20.79 -5.38
N SER A 178 11.72 21.70 -6.08
CA SER A 178 11.29 23.07 -6.36
C SER A 178 10.89 23.29 -7.82
N HIS A 179 10.99 22.24 -8.64
CA HIS A 179 10.85 22.30 -10.09
C HIS A 179 9.41 22.60 -10.54
N LYS A 180 9.22 23.69 -11.28
CA LYS A 180 7.89 24.13 -11.74
C LYS A 180 7.22 23.13 -12.68
N ASP A 181 7.99 22.45 -13.53
CA ASP A 181 7.53 21.37 -14.41
C ASP A 181 7.05 20.14 -13.64
N GLN A 182 7.42 20.01 -12.36
CA GLN A 182 6.95 18.96 -11.45
C GLN A 182 5.82 19.45 -10.53
N GLY A 183 5.21 20.59 -10.85
CA GLY A 183 4.17 21.23 -10.05
C GLY A 183 4.71 22.05 -8.86
N GLY A 184 5.98 22.42 -8.87
CA GLY A 184 6.59 23.31 -7.87
C GLY A 184 7.01 22.61 -6.58
N ASN A 185 6.99 23.37 -5.47
CA ASN A 185 7.49 22.93 -4.17
C ASN A 185 6.78 21.66 -3.69
N GLY A 186 7.54 20.62 -3.37
CA GLY A 186 7.00 19.36 -2.85
C GLY A 186 8.03 18.57 -2.06
N LEU A 187 7.55 17.65 -1.23
CA LEU A 187 8.36 16.70 -0.48
C LEU A 187 7.74 15.31 -0.61
N PHE A 188 8.47 14.42 -1.27
CA PHE A 188 8.01 13.09 -1.64
C PHE A 188 8.86 12.00 -0.99
N CYS A 189 8.39 10.76 -1.09
CA CYS A 189 9.03 9.59 -0.50
C CYS A 189 9.20 8.49 -1.57
N THR A 190 10.42 7.97 -1.70
CA THR A 190 10.68 6.70 -2.39
C THR A 190 10.76 5.55 -1.39
N ILE A 191 10.27 4.38 -1.80
CA ILE A 191 10.39 3.13 -1.06
C ILE A 191 11.49 2.31 -1.73
N GLU A 192 12.63 2.19 -1.06
CA GLU A 192 13.79 1.47 -1.58
C GLU A 192 13.64 -0.04 -1.39
N ALA A 193 13.10 -0.45 -0.23
CA ALA A 193 12.87 -1.85 0.10
C ALA A 193 11.75 -2.02 1.13
N ILE A 194 11.05 -3.15 1.05
CA ILE A 194 10.04 -3.59 2.01
C ILE A 194 10.41 -5.01 2.45
N ARG A 195 10.47 -5.25 3.75
CA ARG A 195 10.51 -6.58 4.33
C ARG A 195 9.21 -6.86 5.05
N SER A 196 8.42 -7.79 4.53
CA SER A 196 7.21 -8.28 5.20
C SER A 196 7.58 -9.10 6.44
N HIS A 197 6.80 -8.96 7.51
CA HIS A 197 6.86 -9.86 8.67
C HIS A 197 5.87 -11.03 8.52
N GLU A 198 5.01 -10.99 7.50
CA GLU A 198 3.91 -11.94 7.27
C GLU A 198 2.94 -12.03 8.47
N GLU A 199 2.83 -10.93 9.22
CA GLU A 199 2.03 -10.80 10.44
C GLU A 199 1.21 -9.51 10.36
N GLY A 200 0.00 -9.49 10.93
CA GLY A 200 -0.89 -8.33 10.94
C GLY A 200 -2.33 -8.69 10.58
N GLU A 201 -3.28 -7.85 10.99
CA GLU A 201 -4.68 -8.00 10.58
C GLU A 201 -4.84 -7.48 9.14
N ARG A 202 -5.48 -8.27 8.27
CA ARG A 202 -5.80 -7.80 6.91
C ARG A 202 -6.71 -6.58 6.98
N MET A 203 -6.24 -5.48 6.39
CA MET A 203 -7.02 -4.28 6.15
C MET A 203 -7.60 -4.32 4.75
N ALA A 204 -8.86 -3.91 4.60
CA ALA A 204 -9.42 -3.63 3.29
C ALA A 204 -8.63 -2.48 2.67
N GLY A 205 -8.03 -2.72 1.50
CA GLY A 205 -7.13 -1.77 0.85
C GLY A 205 -7.24 -1.85 -0.66
N GLY A 206 -8.20 -1.12 -1.23
CA GLY A 206 -8.05 -0.57 -2.58
C GLY A 206 -8.16 -1.51 -3.78
N SER A 207 -9.06 -2.49 -3.76
CA SER A 207 -9.94 -2.87 -4.88
C SER A 207 -10.57 -4.23 -4.59
N VAL A 208 -11.83 -4.19 -4.17
CA VAL A 208 -13.01 -5.01 -4.54
C VAL A 208 -14.05 -4.67 -3.46
N GLN A 209 -15.01 -3.80 -3.80
CA GLN A 209 -16.27 -3.77 -3.07
C GLN A 209 -17.16 -4.76 -3.79
N THR A 210 -17.16 -6.02 -3.35
CA THR A 210 -18.25 -6.91 -3.75
C THR A 210 -19.44 -6.47 -2.90
N SER A 211 -20.40 -5.78 -3.52
CA SER A 211 -21.73 -5.65 -2.90
C SER A 211 -22.45 -6.99 -3.01
N ALA A 212 -23.39 -7.25 -2.11
CA ALA A 212 -24.21 -8.47 -2.20
C ALA A 212 -24.91 -8.60 -3.56
N ASP A 213 -25.18 -7.46 -4.22
CA ASP A 213 -25.79 -7.36 -5.55
C ASP A 213 -24.90 -7.86 -6.71
N GLU A 214 -23.62 -8.19 -6.48
CA GLU A 214 -22.73 -8.82 -7.47
C GLU A 214 -22.79 -10.35 -7.44
N PHE A 215 -23.44 -10.92 -6.42
CA PHE A 215 -23.80 -12.33 -6.42
C PHE A 215 -25.18 -12.43 -7.07
N ASP A 216 -25.29 -13.23 -8.14
CA ASP A 216 -26.60 -13.66 -8.60
C ASP A 216 -27.33 -14.31 -7.43
N ASP A 217 -28.64 -14.02 -7.28
CA ASP A 217 -29.48 -14.75 -6.35
C ASP A 217 -29.28 -16.24 -6.63
N LEU A 218 -29.00 -17.02 -5.58
CA LEU A 218 -28.98 -18.47 -5.72
C LEU A 218 -30.38 -18.84 -6.24
N ASP A 219 -30.47 -19.34 -7.47
CA ASP A 219 -31.69 -19.95 -7.97
C ASP A 219 -32.05 -21.05 -6.97
N ASP A 220 -33.04 -20.79 -6.12
CA ASP A 220 -33.66 -21.73 -5.17
C ASP A 220 -34.45 -22.77 -5.96
N ASP A 221 -33.79 -23.50 -6.87
CA ASP A 221 -34.34 -24.63 -7.62
C ASP A 221 -33.82 -25.96 -7.03
N ASP A 222 -33.70 -26.01 -5.69
CA ASP A 222 -33.76 -27.26 -4.93
C ASP A 222 -35.23 -27.70 -4.83
N ASP A 223 -35.82 -28.12 -5.96
CA ASP A 223 -36.99 -29.01 -5.98
C ASP A 223 -36.54 -30.42 -5.56
N ILE A 224 -36.18 -30.54 -4.28
CA ILE A 224 -35.94 -31.79 -3.58
C ILE A 224 -37.05 -32.00 -2.53
N GLY A 225 -38.18 -32.49 -3.02
CA GLY A 225 -38.94 -33.53 -2.32
C GLY A 225 -40.25 -33.14 -1.63
N GLY A 226 -41.35 -33.77 -2.07
CA GLY A 226 -42.55 -33.87 -1.24
C GLY A 226 -43.74 -34.54 -1.93
N ALA A 227 -43.92 -35.83 -1.68
CA ALA A 227 -44.97 -36.67 -2.24
C ALA A 227 -46.39 -36.38 -1.71
N SER A 228 -47.37 -36.85 -2.52
CA SER A 228 -48.69 -37.36 -2.15
C SER A 228 -49.91 -36.42 -2.26
N THR A 229 -50.71 -36.63 -3.30
CA THR A 229 -52.18 -36.77 -3.18
C THR A 229 -52.74 -37.63 -4.31
N THR A 230 -53.16 -38.84 -3.95
CA THR A 230 -54.17 -39.63 -4.64
C THR A 230 -55.52 -38.89 -4.66
N THR A 231 -56.11 -38.65 -5.84
CA THR A 231 -57.54 -38.90 -6.18
C THR A 231 -57.87 -38.31 -7.55
N ALA A 232 -58.28 -39.16 -8.49
CA ALA A 232 -59.22 -38.79 -9.56
C ALA A 232 -59.97 -40.05 -9.99
N ALA A 233 -61.28 -39.99 -9.83
CA ALA A 233 -62.26 -41.02 -10.14
C ALA A 233 -62.40 -41.21 -11.66
N ALA A 234 -62.69 -42.45 -12.06
CA ALA A 234 -63.36 -42.76 -13.32
C ALA A 234 -64.38 -43.86 -13.01
N ASP A 235 -65.63 -43.43 -12.82
CA ASP A 235 -66.81 -44.26 -13.09
C ASP A 235 -66.86 -44.54 -14.60
N ASP A 236 -67.15 -45.78 -15.00
CA ASP A 236 -68.30 -46.02 -15.88
C ASP A 236 -68.68 -47.51 -15.91
N ASP A 237 -69.95 -47.71 -15.56
CA ASP A 237 -70.73 -48.93 -15.45
C ASP A 237 -71.44 -49.23 -16.78
N PHE A 238 -71.98 -50.45 -16.88
CA PHE A 238 -72.73 -51.03 -17.98
C PHE A 238 -73.87 -50.14 -18.55
N GLY A 239 -73.94 -50.09 -19.89
CA GLY A 239 -75.08 -49.58 -20.66
C GLY A 239 -74.79 -49.52 -22.16
#